data_AF-A0A2A3MFP5-F1
#
_entry.id   AF-A0A2A3MFP5-F1
#
_cell.length_a   1.000
_cell.length_b   1.000
_cell.length_c   1.000
_cell.angle_alpha   90.00
_cell.angle_beta   90.00
_cell.angle_gamma   90.00
#
_symmetry.space_group_name_H-M   'P 1'
#
loop_
_entity.id
_entity.type
_entity.pdbx_description
1 polymer ?
#
loop_
_entity_poly.entity_id
_entity_poly.type
_entity_poly.pdbx_seq_one_letter_code
_entity_poly.pdbx_strand_id
1 'polypeptide(L)'
;MSMIPSRPKNTSLSKSGSESQVQDQALEWLLRLTSGRVTEQEANAFRRWCAHSEEHRRAFARIKRVWDLLGKAAEHMVEPESTQTIFTAFRSIKKW
;
A
#
# COMPACT_ATOMS: atom_id res chain seq x y z
N MET A 1 -3.42 -53.51 -6.49
CA MET A 1 -4.28 -52.34 -6.20
C MET A 1 -3.59 -51.45 -5.18
N SER A 2 -3.06 -50.29 -5.59
CA SER A 2 -2.72 -49.20 -4.67
C SER A 2 -3.26 -47.90 -5.26
N MET A 3 -4.33 -47.42 -4.64
CA MET A 3 -5.02 -46.17 -4.93
C MET A 3 -4.08 -45.00 -4.69
N ILE A 4 -3.70 -44.29 -5.75
CA ILE A 4 -3.12 -42.96 -5.64
C ILE A 4 -4.26 -41.99 -5.31
N PRO A 5 -4.25 -41.26 -4.19
CA PRO A 5 -5.21 -40.19 -3.98
C PRO A 5 -4.95 -39.12 -5.03
N SER A 6 -5.97 -38.86 -5.86
CA SER A 6 -5.97 -37.79 -6.85
C SER A 6 -5.66 -36.47 -6.16
N ARG A 7 -4.56 -35.84 -6.59
CA ARG A 7 -4.16 -34.50 -6.19
C ARG A 7 -5.33 -33.54 -6.44
N PRO A 8 -5.77 -32.74 -5.45
CA PRO A 8 -6.86 -31.81 -5.66
C PRO A 8 -6.46 -30.77 -6.72
N LYS A 9 -7.38 -30.51 -7.65
CA LYS A 9 -7.25 -29.43 -8.63
C LYS A 9 -7.17 -28.11 -7.87
N ASN A 10 -5.99 -27.49 -7.85
CA ASN A 10 -5.77 -26.16 -7.28
C ASN A 10 -6.40 -25.11 -8.21
N THR A 11 -7.72 -24.98 -8.12
CA THR A 11 -8.53 -24.02 -8.89
C THR A 11 -8.51 -22.62 -8.26
N SER A 12 -7.35 -22.12 -7.81
CA SER A 12 -7.26 -20.81 -7.13
C SER A 12 -6.12 -19.89 -7.60
N LEU A 13 -5.29 -20.27 -8.58
CA LEU A 13 -4.16 -19.41 -9.02
C LEU A 13 -4.55 -18.20 -9.87
N SER A 14 -5.81 -18.08 -10.32
CA SER A 14 -6.24 -16.99 -11.21
C SER A 14 -6.52 -15.67 -10.49
N LYS A 15 -6.68 -15.66 -9.16
CA LYS A 15 -6.95 -14.42 -8.39
C LYS A 15 -5.69 -13.73 -7.86
N SER A 16 -4.63 -14.50 -7.60
CA SER A 16 -3.40 -14.02 -6.94
C SER A 16 -2.61 -13.03 -7.81
N GLY A 17 -2.56 -13.24 -9.13
CA GLY A 17 -1.84 -12.33 -10.05
C GLY A 17 -2.47 -10.93 -10.10
N SER A 18 -3.79 -10.86 -10.17
CA SER A 18 -4.53 -9.60 -10.15
C SER A 18 -4.45 -8.91 -8.78
N GLU A 19 -4.51 -9.68 -7.68
CA GLU A 19 -4.36 -9.10 -6.33
C GLU A 19 -2.97 -8.50 -6.12
N SER A 20 -1.90 -9.18 -6.57
CA SER A 20 -0.53 -8.64 -6.52
C SER A 20 -0.41 -7.35 -7.32
N GLN A 21 -0.94 -7.33 -8.55
CA GLN A 21 -0.89 -6.14 -9.40
C GLN A 21 -1.62 -4.94 -8.79
N VAL A 22 -2.71 -5.18 -8.07
CA VAL A 22 -3.46 -4.13 -7.36
C VAL A 22 -2.69 -3.64 -6.13
N GLN A 23 -1.94 -4.52 -5.45
CA GLN A 23 -1.06 -4.15 -4.34
C GLN A 23 0.14 -3.32 -4.81
N ASP A 24 0.78 -3.67 -5.92
CA ASP A 24 1.88 -2.90 -6.50
C ASP A 24 1.42 -1.48 -6.86
N GLN A 25 0.28 -1.36 -7.54
CA GLN A 25 -0.31 -0.05 -7.85
C GLN A 25 -0.65 0.75 -6.59
N ALA A 26 -1.14 0.09 -5.53
CA ALA A 26 -1.43 0.74 -4.26
C ALA A 26 -0.15 1.29 -3.60
N LEU A 27 0.98 0.59 -3.72
CA LEU A 27 2.27 1.05 -3.23
C LEU A 27 2.79 2.24 -4.05
N GLU A 28 2.69 2.17 -5.38
CA GLU A 28 3.06 3.29 -6.26
C GLU A 28 2.25 4.54 -5.93
N TRP A 29 0.93 4.40 -5.74
CA TRP A 29 0.09 5.50 -5.29
C TRP A 29 0.51 6.04 -3.94
N LEU A 30 0.83 5.18 -2.97
CA LEU A 30 1.30 5.62 -1.66
C LEU A 30 2.60 6.44 -1.79
N LEU A 31 3.62 5.91 -2.49
CA LEU A 31 4.90 6.58 -2.69
C LEU A 31 4.70 7.94 -3.38
N ARG A 32 3.87 7.98 -4.41
CA ARG A 32 3.54 9.19 -5.15
C ARG A 32 2.84 10.22 -4.28
N LEU A 33 1.86 9.80 -3.48
CA LEU A 33 1.16 10.67 -2.53
C LEU A 33 2.09 11.20 -1.44
N THR A 34 3.05 10.38 -1.00
CA THR A 34 4.04 10.73 0.02
C THR A 34 5.27 11.45 -0.53
N SER A 35 5.35 11.70 -1.84
CA SER A 35 6.47 12.44 -2.46
C SER A 35 6.35 13.96 -2.32
N GLY A 36 5.25 14.49 -1.78
CA GLY A 36 5.11 15.90 -1.39
C GLY A 36 4.72 16.88 -2.50
N ARG A 37 4.47 16.42 -3.73
CA ARG A 37 3.95 17.24 -4.85
C ARG A 37 2.92 16.48 -5.67
N VAL A 38 1.77 16.21 -5.06
CA VAL A 38 0.62 15.63 -5.77
C VAL A 38 -0.16 16.76 -6.41
N THR A 39 -0.27 16.74 -7.73
CA THR A 39 -1.13 17.64 -8.48
C THR A 39 -2.60 17.25 -8.31
N GLU A 40 -3.54 18.18 -8.53
CA GLU A 40 -4.97 17.86 -8.53
C GLU A 40 -5.32 16.78 -9.58
N GLN A 41 -4.56 16.73 -10.68
CA GLN A 41 -4.73 15.71 -11.71
C GLN A 41 -4.38 14.31 -11.18
N GLU A 42 -3.30 14.18 -10.40
CA GLU A 42 -2.91 12.94 -9.75
C GLU A 42 -3.90 12.53 -8.65
N ALA A 43 -4.41 13.49 -7.87
CA ALA A 43 -5.46 13.22 -6.89
C ALA A 43 -6.78 12.73 -7.54
N ASN A 44 -7.14 13.26 -8.71
CA ASN A 44 -8.28 12.76 -9.49
C ASN A 44 -8.00 11.38 -10.08
N ALA A 45 -6.79 11.12 -10.56
CA ALA A 45 -6.39 9.81 -11.06
C ALA A 45 -6.43 8.74 -9.96
N PHE A 46 -5.95 9.06 -8.75
CA PHE A 46 -6.07 8.20 -7.58
C PHE A 46 -7.53 7.90 -7.20
N ARG A 47 -8.39 8.92 -7.22
CA ARG A 47 -9.84 8.74 -6.97
C ARG A 47 -10.49 7.80 -7.99
N ARG A 48 -10.17 7.96 -9.28
CA ARG A 48 -10.66 7.06 -10.34
C ARG A 48 -10.17 5.63 -10.17
N TRP A 49 -8.90 5.46 -9.79
CA TRP A 49 -8.31 4.16 -9.50
C TRP A 49 -9.00 3.47 -8.31
N CYS A 50 -9.26 4.20 -7.22
CA CYS A 50 -10.04 3.68 -6.09
C CYS A 50 -11.48 3.32 -6.47
N ALA A 51 -12.11 4.06 -7.39
CA ALA A 51 -13.47 3.80 -7.86
C ALA A 51 -13.55 2.59 -8.81
N HIS A 52 -12.42 2.08 -9.31
CA HIS A 52 -12.39 1.01 -10.30
C HIS A 52 -12.88 -0.34 -9.74
N SER A 53 -12.51 -0.69 -8.50
CA SER A 53 -13.04 -1.87 -7.80
C SER A 53 -12.77 -1.79 -6.30
N GLU A 54 -13.59 -2.48 -5.53
CA GLU A 54 -13.41 -2.64 -4.08
C GLU A 54 -12.04 -3.22 -3.70
N GLU A 55 -11.45 -4.06 -4.54
CA GLU A 55 -10.12 -4.64 -4.30
C GLU A 55 -9.03 -3.56 -4.29
N HIS A 56 -9.15 -2.51 -5.12
CA HIS A 56 -8.21 -1.39 -5.17
C HIS A 56 -8.27 -0.56 -3.88
N ARG A 57 -9.49 -0.29 -3.39
CA ARG A 57 -9.69 0.39 -2.09
C ARG A 57 -9.09 -0.40 -0.94
N ARG A 58 -9.32 -1.72 -0.92
CA ARG A 58 -8.81 -2.62 0.13
C ARG A 58 -7.29 -2.73 0.11
N ALA A 59 -6.68 -2.86 -1.06
CA ALA A 59 -5.23 -2.91 -1.18
C ALA A 59 -4.58 -1.63 -0.66
N PHE A 60 -5.09 -0.47 -1.05
CA PHE A 60 -4.60 0.81 -0.55
C PHE A 60 -4.78 0.96 0.95
N ALA A 61 -5.94 0.60 1.49
CA ALA A 61 -6.20 0.64 2.93
C ALA A 61 -5.21 -0.24 3.72
N ARG A 62 -4.85 -1.41 3.19
CA ARG A 62 -3.88 -2.32 3.80
C ARG A 62 -2.49 -1.70 3.90
N ILE A 63 -1.97 -1.19 2.79
CA ILE A 63 -0.62 -0.61 2.74
C ILE A 63 -0.59 0.71 3.54
N LYS A 64 -1.65 1.53 3.46
CA LYS A 64 -1.78 2.74 4.27
C LYS A 64 -1.76 2.44 5.77
N ARG A 65 -2.35 1.34 6.22
CA ARG A 65 -2.32 0.94 7.63
C ARG A 65 -0.90 0.60 8.10
N VAL A 66 -0.15 -0.15 7.28
CA VAL A 66 1.26 -0.45 7.57
C VAL A 66 2.07 0.85 7.65
N TRP A 67 1.87 1.76 6.71
CA TRP A 67 2.52 3.07 6.71
C TRP A 67 2.20 3.92 7.93
N ASP A 68 0.94 3.92 8.38
CA ASP A 68 0.54 4.66 9.59
C ASP A 68 1.18 4.09 10.86
N LEU A 69 1.26 2.77 10.97
CA LEU A 69 1.93 2.09 12.08
C LEU A 69 3.43 2.37 12.09
N LEU A 70 4.08 2.40 10.92
CA LEU A 70 5.49 2.80 10.79
C LEU A 70 5.69 4.24 11.26
N GLY A 71 4.77 5.14 10.90
CA GLY A 71 4.77 6.52 11.38
C GLY A 71 4.74 6.61 12.91
N LYS A 72 3.81 5.90 13.55
CA LYS A 72 3.66 5.86 15.01
C LYS A 72 4.86 5.23 15.71
N ALA A 73 5.39 4.13 15.18
CA ALA A 73 6.56 3.48 15.75
C ALA A 73 7.79 4.39 15.71
N ALA A 74 7.96 5.14 14.62
CA ALA A 74 9.03 6.13 14.53
C ALA A 74 8.84 7.30 15.51
N GLU A 75 7.61 7.74 15.81
CA GLU A 75 7.35 8.74 16.86
C GLU A 75 7.84 8.30 18.24
N HIS A 76 7.81 7.00 18.54
CA HIS A 76 8.33 6.44 19.79
C HIS A 76 9.86 6.22 19.79
N MET A 77 10.52 6.28 18.62
CA MET A 77 11.96 6.03 18.47
C MET A 77 12.80 7.31 18.31
N VAL A 78 12.18 8.47 18.07
CA VAL A 78 12.91 9.74 17.96
C VAL A 78 13.25 10.28 19.35
N GLU A 79 14.46 9.95 19.80
CA GLU A 79 15.22 10.76 20.74
C GLU A 79 15.60 12.10 20.04
N PRO A 80 15.49 13.27 20.70
CA PRO A 80 15.34 14.56 20.01
C PRO A 80 16.52 15.05 19.15
N GLU A 81 17.71 14.46 19.19
CA GLU A 81 18.92 15.19 18.76
C GLU A 81 19.63 14.72 17.49
N SER A 82 19.22 13.66 16.76
CA SER A 82 20.07 13.20 15.62
C SER A 82 19.41 12.51 14.41
N THR A 83 18.08 12.37 14.34
CA THR A 83 17.42 11.73 13.17
C THR A 83 16.33 12.59 12.53
N GLN A 84 16.48 13.92 12.63
CA GLN A 84 15.50 14.88 12.12
C GLN A 84 15.41 14.91 10.59
N THR A 85 16.41 14.45 9.82
CA THR A 85 16.47 14.79 8.38
C THR A 85 15.64 13.87 7.46
N ILE A 86 15.54 12.56 7.75
CA ILE A 86 14.82 11.61 6.88
C ILE A 86 13.35 11.42 7.26
N PHE A 87 13.00 11.51 8.54
CA PHE A 87 11.61 11.29 9.00
C PHE A 87 10.75 12.57 9.02
N THR A 88 11.36 13.76 9.12
CA THR A 88 10.61 15.03 9.15
C THR A 88 10.09 15.44 7.77
N ALA A 89 10.81 15.09 6.70
CA ALA A 89 10.29 15.18 5.33
C ALA A 89 9.02 14.31 5.15
N PHE A 90 8.98 13.15 5.82
CA PHE A 90 7.82 12.24 5.84
C PHE A 90 6.60 12.83 6.56
N ARG A 91 6.82 13.57 7.66
CA ARG A 91 5.77 14.14 8.51
C ARG A 91 5.06 15.33 7.85
N SER A 92 5.77 16.19 7.12
CA SER A 92 5.19 17.38 6.47
C SER A 92 4.25 17.06 5.29
N ILE A 93 4.25 15.82 4.80
CA ILE A 93 3.49 15.41 3.62
C ILE A 93 2.10 14.84 4.00
N LYS A 94 1.83 14.57 5.28
CA LYS A 94 0.53 14.12 5.81
C LYS A 94 -0.56 15.22 5.89
N LYS A 95 -0.49 16.30 5.10
CA LYS A 95 -1.57 17.31 5.00
C LYS A 95 -2.47 17.04 3.79
N TRP A 96 -3.16 15.91 3.78
CA TRP A 96 -4.35 15.66 2.97
C TRP A 96 -5.31 14.77 3.75
#